data_AF-A0A953UYH5-F1
#
_entry.id   AF-A0A953UYH5-F1
#
_cell.length_a   1.000
_cell.length_b   1.000
_cell.length_c   1.000
_cell.angle_alpha   90.00
_cell.angle_beta   90.00
_cell.angle_gamma   90.00
#
_symmetry.space_group_name_H-M   'P 1'
#
loop_
_entity.id
_entity.type
_entity.pdbx_description
1 polymer ?
#
loop_
_entity_poly.entity_id
_entity_poly.type
_entity_poly.pdbx_seq_one_letter_code
_entity_poly.pdbx_strand_id
1 'polypeptide(L)' 'MTTNTRKLVRIVTALRGRRIAVAGDFMLDRYVWGAATRLSPESPVPVVDFMNDSQVLGGAGNVAANLAA' A
#
# COMPACT_ATOMS: atom_id res chain seq x y z
N MET A 1 7.22 -18.36 -14.59
CA MET A 1 7.42 -17.05 -15.26
C MET A 1 8.83 -16.56 -14.96
N THR A 2 9.75 -16.64 -15.91
CA THR A 2 11.11 -16.09 -15.74
C THR A 2 11.11 -14.61 -16.13
N THR A 3 11.17 -13.74 -15.13
CA THR A 3 11.20 -12.28 -15.36
C THR A 3 12.59 -11.86 -15.85
N ASN A 4 12.66 -11.20 -17.01
CA ASN A 4 13.91 -10.69 -17.57
C ASN A 4 14.35 -9.42 -16.83
N THR A 5 15.20 -9.58 -15.81
CA THR A 5 15.73 -8.49 -14.96
C THR A 5 16.39 -7.38 -15.76
N ARG A 6 17.13 -7.73 -16.82
CA ARG A 6 17.82 -6.75 -17.68
C ARG A 6 16.85 -5.79 -18.36
N LYS A 7 15.72 -6.32 -18.82
CA LYS A 7 14.64 -5.51 -19.42
C LYS A 7 14.04 -4.55 -18.40
N LEU A 8 13.78 -5.01 -17.17
CA LEU A 8 13.19 -4.19 -16.11
C LEU A 8 14.10 -3.03 -15.71
N VAL A 9 15.38 -3.30 -15.45
CA VAL A 9 16.37 -2.27 -15.09
C VAL A 9 16.40 -1.18 -16.17
N ARG A 10 16.39 -1.57 -17.45
CA ARG A 10 16.36 -0.62 -18.58
C ARG A 10 15.12 0.26 -18.57
N ILE A 11 13.93 -0.32 -18.32
CA ILE A 11 12.67 0.43 -18.28
C ILE A 11 12.66 1.42 -17.11
N VAL A 12 12.99 0.96 -15.90
CA VAL A 12 13.01 1.82 -14.70
C VAL A 12 14.02 2.97 -14.86
N THR A 13 15.22 2.67 -15.39
CA THR A 13 16.23 3.71 -15.66
C THR A 13 15.73 4.76 -16.65
N ALA A 14 14.94 4.36 -17.65
CA ALA A 14 14.40 5.27 -18.66
C ALA A 14 13.29 6.20 -18.13
N LEU A 15 12.70 5.92 -16.95
CA LEU A 15 11.72 6.80 -16.31
C LEU A 15 12.37 8.04 -15.67
N ARG A 16 13.69 8.00 -15.40
CA ARG A 16 14.39 9.09 -14.73
C ARG A 16 14.25 10.41 -15.51
N GLY A 17 13.86 11.47 -14.81
CA GLY A 17 13.71 12.82 -15.37
C GLY A 17 12.47 13.01 -16.26
N ARG A 18 11.57 12.03 -16.34
CA ARG A 18 10.29 12.19 -17.05
C ARG A 18 9.24 12.81 -16.14
N ARG A 19 8.40 13.66 -16.74
CA ARG A 19 7.17 14.15 -16.09
C ARG A 19 6.06 13.16 -16.37
N ILE A 20 5.49 12.59 -15.32
CA ILE A 20 4.46 11.56 -15.41
C ILE A 20 3.22 12.09 -14.68
N ALA A 21 2.08 12.10 -15.37
CA ALA A 21 0.79 12.40 -14.75
C ALA A 21 0.15 11.09 -14.28
N VAL A 22 -0.29 11.06 -13.03
CA VAL A 22 -1.04 9.92 -12.45
C VAL A 22 -2.50 10.33 -12.35
N ALA A 23 -3.39 9.56 -12.97
CA ALA A 23 -4.84 9.77 -12.92
C ALA A 23 -5.52 8.49 -12.45
N GLY A 24 -6.39 8.61 -11.46
CA GLY A 24 -7.09 7.50 -10.81
C GLY A 24 -7.45 7.86 -9.37
N ASP A 25 -7.95 6.89 -8.63
CA ASP A 25 -8.44 7.11 -7.27
C ASP A 25 -7.30 7.14 -6.26
N PHE A 26 -7.22 8.25 -5.53
CA PHE A 26 -6.32 8.39 -4.39
C PHE A 26 -7.00 7.84 -3.15
N MET A 27 -6.32 6.92 -2.48
CA MET A 27 -6.82 6.30 -1.26
C MET A 27 -5.75 6.40 -0.17
N LEU A 28 -6.19 6.31 1.07
CA LEU A 28 -5.32 6.21 2.23
C LEU A 28 -5.52 4.82 2.83
N ASP A 29 -4.47 4.01 2.80
CA ASP A 29 -4.52 2.69 3.39
C ASP A 29 -4.11 2.81 4.86
N ARG A 30 -5.08 2.56 5.75
CA ARG A 30 -4.87 2.60 7.21
C ARG A 30 -4.80 1.17 7.74
N TYR A 31 -3.68 0.84 8.36
CA TYR A 31 -3.48 -0.42 9.05
C TYR A 31 -3.68 -0.21 10.54
N VAL A 32 -4.58 -0.99 11.13
CA VAL A 32 -4.85 -0.99 12.57
C VAL A 32 -4.25 -2.26 13.17
N TRP A 33 -3.44 -2.09 14.21
CA TRP A 33 -2.79 -3.18 14.91
C TRP A 33 -3.36 -3.30 16.32
N GLY A 34 -3.65 -4.52 16.73
CA GLY A 34 -4.21 -4.83 18.04
C GLY A 34 -4.27 -6.33 18.30
N ALA A 35 -4.50 -6.71 19.55
CA ALA A 35 -4.65 -8.11 19.94
C ALA A 35 -6.13 -8.50 19.94
N ALA A 36 -6.46 -9.67 19.38
CA ALA A 36 -7.81 -10.22 19.39
C ALA A 36 -7.87 -11.45 20.32
N THR A 37 -8.06 -11.21 21.61
CA THR A 37 -7.95 -12.26 22.65
C THR A 37 -9.29 -12.86 23.06
N ARG A 38 -10.41 -12.25 22.64
CA ARG A 38 -11.76 -12.68 23.01
C ARG A 38 -12.78 -12.43 21.90
N LEU A 39 -13.90 -13.14 21.98
CA LEU A 39 -15.08 -12.89 21.14
C LEU A 39 -16.01 -11.87 21.81
N SER A 40 -16.81 -11.19 20.99
CA SER A 40 -17.88 -10.32 21.48
C SER A 40 -19.00 -11.17 22.12
N PRO A 41 -19.57 -10.74 23.26
CA PRO A 41 -20.76 -11.38 23.82
C PRO A 41 -22.03 -11.18 22.96
N GLU A 42 -22.05 -10.16 22.10
CA GLU A 42 -23.22 -9.79 21.28
C GLU A 42 -23.27 -10.50 19.92
N SER A 43 -22.15 -11.06 19.46
CA SER A 43 -22.03 -11.73 18.15
C SER A 43 -20.72 -12.52 18.07
N PRO A 44 -20.62 -13.59 17.26
CA PRO A 44 -19.41 -14.40 17.10
C PRO A 44 -18.34 -13.70 16.25
N VAL A 45 -17.95 -12.49 16.64
CA VAL A 45 -16.91 -11.67 16.01
C VAL A 45 -15.78 -11.39 17.02
N PRO A 46 -14.51 -11.37 16.59
CA PRO A 46 -13.40 -10.99 17.47
C PRO A 46 -13.50 -9.53 17.90
N VAL A 47 -13.12 -9.25 19.15
CA VAL A 47 -12.87 -7.87 19.59
C VAL A 47 -11.37 -7.61 19.54
N VAL A 48 -10.97 -6.57 18.81
CA VAL A 48 -9.58 -6.14 18.69
C VAL A 48 -9.30 -5.05 19.70
N ASP A 49 -8.42 -5.32 20.66
CA ASP A 49 -7.89 -4.31 21.58
C ASP A 49 -6.81 -3.51 20.84
N PHE A 50 -7.14 -2.25 20.51
CA PHE A 50 -6.28 -1.36 19.73
C PHE A 50 -4.93 -1.11 20.40
N MET A 51 -3.85 -1.15 19.61
CA MET A 51 -2.49 -0.86 20.06
C MET A 51 -1.87 0.31 19.30
N ASN A 52 -1.92 0.29 17.97
CA ASN A 52 -1.46 1.40 17.14
C ASN A 52 -2.10 1.35 15.75
N ASP A 53 -1.81 2.37 14.94
CA ASP A 53 -2.08 2.37 13.52
C ASP A 53 -0.94 2.98 12.72
N SER A 54 -0.91 2.65 11.43
CA SER A 54 -0.02 3.26 10.44
C SER A 54 -0.80 3.58 9.18
N GLN A 55 -0.38 4.62 8.47
CA GLN A 55 -1.03 5.10 7.25
C GLN A 55 -0.03 5.13 6.10
N VAL A 56 -0.45 4.68 4.93
CA VAL A 56 0.33 4.76 3.70
C VAL A 56 -0.55 5.22 2.55
N LEU A 57 0.07 5.76 1.50
CA LEU A 57 -0.65 6.11 0.28
C LEU A 57 -1.12 4.84 -0.41
N GLY A 58 -2.42 4.76 -0.69
CA GLY A 58 -3.07 3.69 -1.44
C GLY A 58 -3.45 4.14 -2.85
N GLY A 59 -3.85 3.18 -3.69
CA GLY A 59 -4.33 3.44 -5.06
C GLY A 59 -3.35 4.25 -5.91
N ALA A 60 -3.86 5.30 -6.56
CA ALA A 60 -3.06 6.24 -7.35
C ALA A 60 -1.98 6.95 -6.51
N GLY A 61 -2.21 7.10 -5.20
CA GLY A 61 -1.23 7.66 -4.28
C GLY A 61 0.02 6.78 -4.16
N ASN A 62 -0.14 5.46 -4.07
CA ASN A 62 0.99 4.53 -4.03
C ASN A 62 1.81 4.58 -5.33
N VAL A 63 1.11 4.68 -6.48
CA VAL A 63 1.77 4.81 -7.80
C VAL A 63 2.60 6.10 -7.86
N ALA A 64 2.02 7.22 -7.46
CA ALA A 64 2.73 8.50 -7.41
C ALA A 64 3.93 8.46 -6.47
N ALA A 65 3.80 7.84 -5.29
CA ALA A 65 4.89 7.68 -4.33
C ALA A 65 6.07 6.87 -4.92
N ASN A 66 5.79 5.77 -5.61
CA ASN A 66 6.82 4.95 -6.26
C ASN A 66 7.50 5.68 -7.43
N LEU A 67 6.79 6.55 -8.15
CA LEU A 67 7.37 7.36 -9.23
C LEU A 67 8.24 8.51 -8.70
N ALA A 68 8.03 8.94 -7.46
CA ALA A 68 8.75 10.05 -6.83
C ALA A 68 10.00 9.62 -6.02
N ALA A 69 10.10 8.34 -5.66
CA ALA A 69 11.23 7.75 -4.92
C ALA A 69 12.49 7.61 -5.79
#